data_AF-X1KMW8-F1
#
_entry.id   AF-X1KMW8-F1
#
_cell.length_a   1.000
_cell.length_b   1.000
_cell.length_c   1.000
_cell.angle_alpha   90.00
_cell.angle_beta   90.00
_cell.angle_gamma   90.00
#
_symmetry.space_group_name_H-M   'P 1'
#
loop_
_entity.id
_entity.type
_entity.pdbx_description
1 polymer ?
#
loop_
_entity_poly.entity_id
_entity_poly.type
_entity_poly.pdbx_seq_one_letter_code
_entity_poly.pdbx_strand_id
1 'polypeptide(L)'
;PTDEEKRLEDLSFEIMGEKLKLNEMLEKFAKMTETGHDPFVTLRFGDDLTLKAVHDLCVILSSIETEKGIRIEPPLPGHLYYKAFMPDESFRQREERISQPWELHLSVENSKITGVLTQIEQIWKDGKVWPDLKVKDYPVADPEALRKELDNRGPGLPVVLVFAQSGVTYGQLTTFIKPVLSTHPTIHVFAD
;
A
#
# COMPACT_ATOMS: atom_id res chain seq x y z
N PRO A 1 -10.41 -14.12 -20.16
CA PRO A 1 -11.35 -14.19 -19.02
C PRO A 1 -11.50 -12.78 -18.47
N THR A 2 -12.70 -12.22 -18.56
CA THR A 2 -13.02 -10.89 -18.04
C THR A 2 -12.79 -10.89 -16.53
N ASP A 3 -11.73 -10.23 -16.08
CA ASP A 3 -11.57 -9.85 -14.69
C ASP A 3 -12.70 -8.86 -14.38
N GLU A 4 -13.83 -9.37 -13.88
CA GLU A 4 -14.84 -8.53 -13.27
C GLU A 4 -14.20 -7.91 -12.03
N GLU A 5 -13.79 -6.65 -12.14
CA GLU A 5 -13.41 -5.83 -11.00
C GLU A 5 -14.54 -5.87 -9.98
N LYS A 6 -14.30 -6.51 -8.82
CA LYS A 6 -15.25 -6.48 -7.72
C LYS A 6 -15.48 -5.02 -7.33
N ARG A 7 -16.71 -4.54 -7.42
CA ARG A 7 -17.08 -3.19 -6.98
C ARG A 7 -17.08 -3.18 -5.45
N LEU A 8 -16.92 -2.00 -4.85
CA LEU A 8 -16.97 -1.85 -3.38
C LEU A 8 -18.24 -2.44 -2.75
N GLU A 9 -19.34 -2.39 -3.48
CA GLU A 9 -20.65 -2.93 -3.12
C GLU A 9 -20.73 -4.48 -3.13
N ASP A 10 -19.75 -5.14 -3.75
CA ASP A 10 -19.59 -6.60 -3.76
C ASP A 10 -18.70 -7.10 -2.62
N LEU A 11 -18.11 -6.19 -1.83
CA LEU A 11 -17.30 -6.54 -0.67
C LEU A 11 -18.18 -6.98 0.49
N SER A 12 -17.82 -8.12 1.09
CA SER A 12 -18.38 -8.56 2.37
C SER A 12 -17.44 -8.20 3.51
N PHE A 13 -17.98 -7.60 4.56
CA PHE A 13 -17.29 -7.24 5.78
C PHE A 13 -17.67 -8.23 6.88
N GLU A 14 -16.74 -8.55 7.78
CA GLU A 14 -17.03 -9.38 8.94
C GLU A 14 -16.73 -8.59 10.21
N ILE A 15 -17.76 -8.32 11.02
CA ILE A 15 -17.64 -7.60 12.28
C ILE A 15 -18.22 -8.48 13.39
N MET A 16 -17.36 -8.90 14.33
CA MET A 16 -17.76 -9.78 15.45
C MET A 16 -18.45 -11.07 14.98
N GLY A 17 -18.02 -11.64 13.84
CA GLY A 17 -18.58 -12.87 13.26
C GLY A 17 -19.84 -12.66 12.42
N GLU A 18 -20.34 -11.43 12.31
CA GLU A 18 -21.47 -11.08 11.45
C GLU A 18 -20.97 -10.61 10.08
N LYS A 19 -21.48 -11.23 9.01
CA LYS A 19 -21.21 -10.79 7.63
C LYS A 19 -22.15 -9.66 7.25
N LEU A 20 -21.58 -8.54 6.81
CA LEU A 20 -22.26 -7.30 6.51
C LEU A 20 -21.86 -6.79 5.12
N LYS A 21 -22.76 -6.09 4.46
CA LYS A 21 -22.44 -5.21 3.34
C LYS A 21 -21.86 -3.89 3.84
N LEU A 22 -21.27 -3.11 2.93
CA LEU A 22 -20.67 -1.81 3.26
C LEU A 22 -21.64 -0.89 4.02
N ASN A 23 -22.85 -0.67 3.50
CA ASN A 23 -23.83 0.22 4.14
C ASN A 23 -24.23 -0.26 5.54
N GLU A 24 -24.39 -1.58 5.71
CA GLU A 24 -24.75 -2.16 7.01
C GLU A 24 -23.60 -2.00 8.03
N MET A 25 -22.35 -2.15 7.58
CA MET A 25 -21.17 -1.88 8.38
C MET A 25 -21.10 -0.40 8.80
N LEU A 26 -21.31 0.53 7.87
CA LEU A 26 -21.30 1.97 8.14
C LEU A 26 -22.43 2.37 9.12
N GLU A 27 -23.64 1.86 8.91
CA GLU A 27 -24.76 2.07 9.83
C GLU A 27 -24.48 1.52 11.23
N LYS A 28 -23.81 0.36 11.32
CA LYS A 28 -23.43 -0.24 12.61
C LYS A 28 -22.44 0.66 13.34
N PHE A 29 -21.41 1.17 12.66
CA PHE A 29 -20.48 2.12 13.28
C PHE A 29 -21.15 3.43 13.68
N ALA A 30 -22.02 4.00 12.83
CA ALA A 30 -22.77 5.21 13.17
C ALA A 30 -23.64 5.03 14.42
N LYS A 31 -24.35 3.90 14.56
CA LYS A 31 -25.13 3.61 15.76
C LYS A 31 -24.26 3.49 17.02
N MET A 32 -23.06 2.92 16.90
CA MET A 32 -22.14 2.82 18.03
C MET A 32 -21.66 4.21 18.49
N THR A 33 -21.32 5.09 17.54
CA THR A 33 -20.85 6.44 17.86
C THR A 33 -21.97 7.34 18.39
N GLU A 34 -23.19 7.24 17.84
CA GLU A 34 -24.39 7.95 18.34
C GLU A 34 -24.75 7.56 19.78
N THR A 35 -24.45 6.32 20.18
CA THR A 35 -24.67 5.84 21.56
C THR A 35 -23.51 6.15 22.51
N GLY A 36 -22.52 6.94 22.06
CA GLY A 36 -21.41 7.42 22.88
C GLY A 36 -20.24 6.43 23.00
N HIS A 37 -20.16 5.42 22.13
CA HIS A 37 -19.01 4.51 22.08
C HIS A 37 -18.01 4.93 21.01
N ASP A 38 -16.72 4.70 21.26
CA ASP A 38 -15.65 4.84 20.28
C ASP A 38 -15.27 3.45 19.75
N PRO A 39 -15.67 3.04 18.53
CA PRO A 39 -15.37 1.71 18.02
C PRO A 39 -13.90 1.56 17.64
N PHE A 40 -13.20 0.63 18.28
CA PHE A 40 -11.85 0.23 17.89
C PHE A 40 -11.92 -0.96 16.93
N VAL A 41 -11.28 -0.82 15.76
CA VAL A 41 -11.43 -1.75 14.63
C VAL A 41 -10.07 -2.27 14.21
N THR A 42 -9.91 -3.59 14.23
CA THR A 42 -8.78 -4.26 13.57
C THR A 42 -9.14 -4.53 12.11
N LEU A 43 -8.28 -4.09 11.19
CA LEU A 43 -8.50 -4.25 9.75
C LEU A 43 -7.69 -5.43 9.19
N ARG A 44 -8.34 -6.28 8.40
CA ARG A 44 -7.71 -7.32 7.59
C ARG A 44 -8.34 -7.33 6.20
N PHE A 45 -7.53 -7.13 5.18
CA PHE A 45 -7.96 -7.28 3.79
C PHE A 45 -7.98 -8.75 3.39
N GLY A 46 -8.92 -9.12 2.51
CA GLY A 46 -8.89 -10.42 1.84
C GLY A 46 -7.75 -10.46 0.81
N ASP A 47 -7.09 -11.61 0.69
CA ASP A 47 -5.94 -11.77 -0.23
C ASP A 47 -6.34 -11.62 -1.71
N ASP A 48 -7.61 -11.85 -2.03
CA ASP A 48 -8.18 -11.77 -3.38
C ASP A 48 -8.63 -10.35 -3.76
N LEU A 49 -8.60 -9.39 -2.83
CA LEU A 49 -8.98 -8.02 -3.13
C LEU A 49 -7.95 -7.36 -4.04
N THR A 50 -8.41 -6.70 -5.10
CA THR A 50 -7.54 -5.88 -5.95
C THR A 50 -7.02 -4.65 -5.19
N LEU A 51 -5.86 -4.14 -5.55
CA LEU A 51 -5.30 -2.92 -4.96
C LEU A 51 -6.22 -1.72 -5.15
N LYS A 52 -6.97 -1.67 -6.25
CA LYS A 52 -8.04 -0.69 -6.45
C LYS A 52 -9.11 -0.78 -5.36
N ALA A 53 -9.67 -1.97 -5.12
CA ALA A 53 -10.69 -2.15 -4.10
C ALA A 53 -10.16 -1.83 -2.69
N VAL A 54 -8.91 -2.18 -2.41
CA VAL A 54 -8.22 -1.83 -1.16
C VAL A 54 -8.08 -0.31 -1.01
N HIS A 55 -7.58 0.39 -2.04
CA HIS A 55 -7.49 1.85 -2.06
C HIS A 55 -8.85 2.50 -1.80
N ASP A 56 -9.87 2.10 -2.56
CA ASP A 56 -11.21 2.69 -2.47
C ASP A 56 -11.84 2.47 -1.07
N LEU A 57 -11.61 1.31 -0.46
CA LEU A 57 -12.01 1.03 0.91
C LEU A 57 -11.22 1.90 1.91
N CYS A 58 -9.91 2.08 1.72
CA CYS A 58 -9.09 2.94 2.58
C CYS A 58 -9.57 4.39 2.57
N VAL A 59 -9.98 4.93 1.41
CA VAL A 59 -10.57 6.28 1.30
C VAL A 59 -11.84 6.39 2.15
N ILE A 60 -12.73 5.39 2.07
CA ILE A 60 -13.95 5.36 2.90
C ILE A 60 -13.61 5.29 4.38
N LEU A 61 -12.71 4.37 4.77
CA LEU A 61 -12.26 4.21 6.16
C LEU A 61 -11.66 5.50 6.72
N SER A 62 -10.86 6.21 5.92
CA SER A 62 -10.28 7.50 6.30
C SER A 62 -11.34 8.56 6.57
N SER A 63 -12.45 8.54 5.82
CA SER A 63 -13.54 9.51 6.00
C SER A 63 -14.32 9.31 7.31
N ILE A 64 -14.31 8.10 7.86
CA ILE A 64 -15.02 7.74 9.10
C ILE A 64 -14.09 7.60 10.31
N GLU A 65 -12.77 7.59 10.12
CA GLU A 65 -11.76 7.69 11.19
C GLU A 65 -11.65 9.16 11.67
N THR A 66 -12.70 9.65 12.31
CA THR A 66 -12.76 11.02 12.88
C THR A 66 -12.66 11.00 14.40
N GLU A 67 -12.65 12.17 15.03
CA GLU A 67 -12.60 12.27 16.50
C GLU A 67 -13.74 11.51 17.19
N LYS A 68 -14.94 11.55 16.60
CA LYS A 68 -16.16 10.85 17.05
C LYS A 68 -16.50 9.64 16.17
N GLY A 69 -15.52 9.17 15.41
CA GLY A 69 -15.67 8.09 14.44
C GLY A 69 -15.10 6.78 14.97
N ILE A 70 -14.65 5.94 14.04
CA ILE A 70 -13.92 4.73 14.40
C ILE A 70 -12.45 5.04 14.70
N ARG A 71 -11.79 4.14 15.42
CA ARG A 71 -10.34 4.10 15.60
C ARG A 71 -9.79 2.84 14.96
N ILE A 72 -8.91 2.97 13.98
CA ILE A 72 -8.31 1.81 13.32
C ILE A 72 -7.03 1.45 14.05
N GLU A 73 -6.99 0.23 14.57
CA GLU A 73 -5.85 -0.33 15.28
C GLU A 73 -4.63 -0.49 14.35
N PRO A 74 -3.42 -0.58 14.91
CA PRO A 74 -2.22 -0.94 14.15
C PRO A 74 -2.43 -2.21 13.31
N PRO A 75 -1.71 -2.34 12.18
CA PRO A 75 -1.88 -3.49 11.30
C PRO A 75 -1.47 -4.78 12.01
N LEU A 76 -2.13 -5.88 11.63
CA LEU A 76 -1.70 -7.21 12.04
C LEU A 76 -0.27 -7.51 11.54
N PRO A 77 0.48 -8.40 12.21
CA PRO A 77 1.84 -8.75 11.77
C PRO A 77 1.88 -9.18 10.30
N GLY A 78 2.77 -8.56 9.52
CA GLY A 78 2.92 -8.83 8.09
C GLY A 78 1.95 -8.09 7.17
N HIS A 79 1.02 -7.30 7.72
CA HIS A 79 0.11 -6.45 6.97
C HIS A 79 0.60 -5.00 6.96
N LEU A 80 0.22 -4.27 5.91
CA LEU A 80 0.42 -2.82 5.84
C LEU A 80 -0.69 -2.08 6.57
N TYR A 81 -0.34 -0.95 7.19
CA TYR A 81 -1.34 -0.03 7.72
C TYR A 81 -2.17 0.56 6.58
N TYR A 82 -3.46 0.79 6.80
CA TYR A 82 -4.39 1.12 5.71
C TYR A 82 -4.02 2.44 4.97
N LYS A 83 -3.41 3.42 5.66
CA LYS A 83 -2.91 4.66 5.04
C LYS A 83 -1.74 4.47 4.09
N ALA A 84 -1.09 3.29 4.08
CA ALA A 84 -0.10 2.94 3.07
C ALA A 84 -0.69 2.98 1.66
N PHE A 85 -1.99 2.72 1.51
CA PHE A 85 -2.72 2.72 0.24
C PHE A 85 -3.32 4.08 -0.11
N MET A 86 -3.00 5.14 0.64
CA MET A 86 -3.37 6.53 0.32
C MET A 86 -2.14 7.43 0.43
N PRO A 87 -1.08 7.13 -0.34
CA PRO A 87 0.14 7.92 -0.28
C PRO A 87 -0.07 9.33 -0.81
N ASP A 88 0.86 10.23 -0.46
CA ASP A 88 0.90 11.57 -1.05
C ASP A 88 1.27 11.47 -2.54
N GLU A 89 0.38 11.91 -3.42
CA GLU A 89 0.57 11.89 -4.88
C GLU A 89 1.79 12.69 -5.35
N SER A 90 2.27 13.67 -4.57
CA SER A 90 3.51 14.38 -4.89
C SER A 90 4.73 13.46 -4.92
N PHE A 91 4.71 12.32 -4.22
CA PHE A 91 5.80 11.35 -4.23
C PHE A 91 5.96 10.62 -5.57
N ARG A 92 5.01 10.74 -6.50
CA ARG A 92 5.17 10.28 -7.88
C ARG A 92 6.17 11.13 -8.67
N GLN A 93 6.28 12.41 -8.33
CA GLN A 93 7.13 13.37 -9.02
C GLN A 93 8.54 13.34 -8.43
N ARG A 94 9.43 12.56 -9.04
CA ARG A 94 10.77 12.29 -8.50
C ARG A 94 11.54 13.58 -8.19
N GLU A 95 11.42 14.58 -9.05
CA GLU A 95 12.12 15.86 -8.99
C GLU A 95 11.63 16.78 -7.86
N GLU A 96 10.39 16.57 -7.38
CA GLU A 96 9.80 17.35 -6.30
C GLU A 96 10.07 16.74 -4.91
N ARG A 97 10.60 15.50 -4.87
CA ARG A 97 10.89 14.82 -3.61
C ARG A 97 12.17 15.33 -2.96
N ILE A 98 12.08 15.64 -1.67
CA ILE A 98 13.23 15.96 -0.81
C ILE A 98 14.20 14.77 -0.72
N SER A 99 13.68 13.55 -0.71
CA SER A 99 14.47 12.31 -0.59
C SER A 99 14.09 11.31 -1.67
N GLN A 100 15.00 10.40 -1.98
CA GLN A 100 14.83 9.42 -3.05
C GLN A 100 14.80 8.00 -2.45
N PRO A 101 13.65 7.56 -1.89
CA PRO A 101 13.48 6.19 -1.41
C PRO A 101 13.56 5.20 -2.57
N TRP A 102 13.67 3.91 -2.23
CA TRP A 102 13.55 2.85 -3.22
C TRP A 102 12.17 2.89 -3.85
N GLU A 103 12.10 2.69 -5.15
CA GLU A 103 10.84 2.44 -5.83
C GLU A 103 10.75 0.96 -6.23
N LEU A 104 9.58 0.37 -6.06
CA LEU A 104 9.30 -0.99 -6.50
C LEU A 104 8.11 -0.94 -7.46
N HIS A 105 8.39 -1.15 -8.74
CA HIS A 105 7.38 -1.19 -9.79
C HIS A 105 6.96 -2.64 -10.00
N LEU A 106 5.71 -2.98 -9.68
CA LEU A 106 5.14 -4.31 -9.79
C LEU A 106 4.25 -4.42 -11.02
N SER A 107 4.44 -5.51 -11.76
CA SER A 107 3.65 -5.87 -12.94
C SER A 107 3.17 -7.31 -12.83
N VAL A 108 2.07 -7.63 -13.52
CA VAL A 108 1.60 -9.01 -13.66
C VAL A 108 1.73 -9.42 -15.12
N GLU A 109 2.50 -10.47 -15.35
CA GLU A 109 2.66 -11.10 -16.66
C GLU A 109 2.33 -12.59 -16.55
N ASN A 110 1.44 -13.10 -17.39
CA ASN A 110 1.00 -14.51 -17.37
C ASN A 110 0.59 -15.00 -15.96
N SER A 111 -0.17 -14.18 -15.23
CA SER A 111 -0.60 -14.43 -13.85
C SER A 111 0.53 -14.53 -12.81
N LYS A 112 1.77 -14.21 -13.19
CA LYS A 112 2.90 -14.10 -12.28
C LYS A 112 3.20 -12.64 -11.99
N ILE A 113 3.29 -12.29 -10.71
CA ILE A 113 3.77 -10.98 -10.28
C ILE A 113 5.29 -10.93 -10.38
N THR A 114 5.80 -9.86 -10.99
CA THR A 114 7.22 -9.54 -11.10
C THR A 114 7.42 -8.06 -10.77
N GLY A 115 8.66 -7.61 -10.62
CA GLY A 115 8.90 -6.19 -10.47
C GLY A 115 10.26 -5.70 -10.94
N VAL A 116 10.41 -4.39 -10.83
CA VAL A 116 11.65 -3.66 -11.03
C VAL A 116 11.90 -2.84 -9.78
N LEU A 117 13.02 -3.09 -9.12
CA LEU A 117 13.52 -2.27 -8.02
C LEU A 117 14.34 -1.13 -8.63
N THR A 118 13.99 0.10 -8.31
CA THR A 118 14.65 1.29 -8.86
C THR A 118 15.37 2.05 -7.75
N GLN A 119 16.67 2.27 -7.95
CA GLN A 119 17.49 3.17 -7.16
C GLN A 119 17.59 4.52 -7.84
N ILE A 120 17.42 5.60 -7.07
CA ILE A 120 17.56 6.95 -7.58
C ILE A 120 18.64 7.66 -6.77
N GLU A 121 19.75 7.96 -7.44
CA GLU A 121 20.92 8.63 -6.88
C GLU A 121 20.82 10.13 -7.14
N GLN A 122 20.95 10.94 -6.08
CA GLN A 122 20.99 12.40 -6.19
C GLN A 122 22.43 12.87 -6.42
N ILE A 123 22.69 13.49 -7.57
CA ILE A 123 23.99 14.04 -7.95
C ILE A 123 23.95 15.56 -7.73
N TRP A 124 24.50 15.99 -6.60
CA TRP A 124 24.59 17.42 -6.24
C TRP A 124 25.76 18.09 -6.97
N LYS A 125 25.49 19.28 -7.53
CA LYS A 125 26.47 20.10 -8.25
C LYS A 125 26.51 21.51 -7.68
N ASP A 126 27.69 22.12 -7.66
CA ASP A 126 27.87 23.48 -7.16
C ASP A 126 26.99 24.48 -7.91
N GLY A 127 26.31 25.34 -7.16
CA GLY A 127 25.44 26.39 -7.71
C GLY A 127 24.05 25.94 -8.15
N LYS A 128 23.68 24.66 -7.98
CA LYS A 128 22.30 24.18 -8.22
C LYS A 128 21.52 24.03 -6.91
N VAL A 129 20.25 24.45 -6.93
CA VAL A 129 19.31 24.28 -5.81
C VAL A 129 18.81 22.83 -5.71
N TRP A 130 18.67 22.15 -6.85
CA TRP A 130 18.19 20.76 -6.93
C TRP A 130 19.23 19.84 -7.58
N PRO A 131 19.34 18.58 -7.13
CA PRO A 131 20.30 17.62 -7.68
C PRO A 131 19.85 17.11 -9.05
N ASP A 132 20.79 16.67 -9.86
CA ASP A 132 20.46 15.84 -11.03
C ASP A 132 20.16 14.41 -10.54
N LEU A 133 19.13 13.77 -11.08
CA LEU A 133 18.73 12.43 -10.69
C LEU A 133 19.31 11.37 -11.63
N LYS A 134 19.96 10.35 -11.07
CA LYS A 134 20.44 9.18 -11.81
C LYS A 134 19.66 7.95 -11.38
N VAL A 135 18.91 7.40 -12.31
CA VAL A 135 18.04 6.23 -12.10
C VAL A 135 18.78 4.96 -12.50
N LYS A 136 18.67 3.91 -11.69
CA LYS A 136 19.18 2.56 -11.99
C LYS A 136 18.11 1.54 -11.63
N ASP A 137 17.78 0.69 -12.60
CA ASP A 137 16.73 -0.32 -12.47
C ASP A 137 17.32 -1.72 -12.33
N TYR A 138 16.73 -2.52 -11.45
CA TYR A 138 17.12 -3.88 -11.15
C TYR A 138 15.90 -4.79 -11.25
N PRO A 139 15.83 -5.69 -12.24
CA PRO A 139 14.74 -6.65 -12.35
C PRO A 139 14.71 -7.57 -11.11
N VAL A 140 13.52 -7.72 -10.51
CA VAL A 140 13.27 -8.59 -9.35
C VAL A 140 12.12 -9.53 -9.70
N ALA A 141 12.46 -10.76 -10.05
CA ALA A 141 11.49 -11.72 -10.59
C ALA A 141 10.55 -12.31 -9.53
N ASP A 142 10.90 -12.19 -8.26
CA ASP A 142 10.23 -12.81 -7.12
C ASP A 142 10.66 -12.12 -5.79
N PRO A 143 10.03 -12.46 -4.65
CA PRO A 143 10.32 -11.83 -3.36
C PRO A 143 11.78 -12.04 -2.88
N GLU A 144 12.41 -13.16 -3.25
CA GLU A 144 13.78 -13.47 -2.85
C GLU A 144 14.78 -12.59 -3.62
N ALA A 145 14.56 -12.41 -4.92
CA ALA A 145 15.32 -11.50 -5.76
C ALA A 145 15.23 -10.05 -5.25
N LEU A 146 14.04 -9.62 -4.81
CA LEU A 146 13.86 -8.30 -4.19
C LEU A 146 14.75 -8.13 -2.95
N ARG A 147 14.71 -9.10 -2.03
CA ARG A 147 15.54 -9.05 -0.82
C ARG A 147 17.02 -9.01 -1.15
N LYS A 148 17.45 -9.87 -2.07
CA LYS A 148 18.85 -9.99 -2.50
C LYS A 148 19.37 -8.69 -3.11
N GLU A 149 18.60 -8.04 -3.98
CA GLU A 149 19.03 -6.76 -4.55
C GLU A 149 19.14 -5.66 -3.49
N LEU A 150 18.20 -5.55 -2.55
CA LEU A 150 18.32 -4.57 -1.45
C LEU A 150 19.55 -4.83 -0.57
N ASP A 151 19.82 -6.09 -0.20
CA ASP A 151 20.99 -6.44 0.61
C ASP A 151 22.31 -6.12 -0.12
N ASN A 152 22.37 -6.34 -1.45
CA ASN A 152 23.56 -6.06 -2.26
C ASN A 152 23.86 -4.56 -2.41
N ARG A 153 22.83 -3.70 -2.38
CA ARG A 153 22.96 -2.25 -2.60
C ARG A 153 23.03 -1.46 -1.31
N GLY A 154 22.79 -2.11 -0.18
CA GLY A 154 22.68 -1.49 1.13
C GLY A 154 21.27 -0.96 1.40
N PRO A 155 20.97 -0.63 2.68
CA PRO A 155 19.59 -0.41 3.12
C PRO A 155 18.94 0.83 2.49
N GLY A 156 19.71 1.82 2.03
CA GLY A 156 19.14 3.09 1.57
C GLY A 156 18.26 3.73 2.65
N LEU A 157 17.17 4.36 2.24
CA LEU A 157 16.13 4.83 3.17
C LEU A 157 15.22 3.64 3.55
N PRO A 158 14.75 3.56 4.81
CA PRO A 158 13.85 2.50 5.27
C PRO A 158 12.40 2.70 4.77
N VAL A 159 12.26 3.13 3.52
CA VAL A 159 11.01 3.50 2.85
C VAL A 159 11.02 2.89 1.44
N VAL A 160 9.91 2.26 1.03
CA VAL A 160 9.70 1.82 -0.36
C VAL A 160 8.40 2.42 -0.89
N LEU A 161 8.50 3.06 -2.06
CA LEU A 161 7.34 3.48 -2.84
C LEU A 161 7.01 2.37 -3.84
N VAL A 162 5.90 1.69 -3.61
CA VAL A 162 5.42 0.61 -4.47
C VAL A 162 4.45 1.18 -5.48
N PHE A 163 4.74 1.00 -6.76
CA PHE A 163 3.86 1.30 -7.88
C PHE A 163 3.38 -0.02 -8.44
N ALA A 164 2.08 -0.28 -8.44
CA ALA A 164 1.54 -1.56 -8.84
C ALA A 164 0.26 -1.36 -9.64
N GLN A 165 0.03 -2.22 -10.63
CA GLN A 165 -1.23 -2.21 -11.35
C GLN A 165 -2.40 -2.43 -10.38
N SER A 166 -3.47 -1.67 -10.57
CA SER A 166 -4.72 -1.65 -9.82
C SER A 166 -5.36 -3.03 -9.66
N GLY A 167 -5.20 -3.89 -10.68
CA GLY A 167 -5.66 -5.29 -10.69
C GLY A 167 -4.79 -6.27 -9.90
N VAL A 168 -3.59 -5.88 -9.44
CA VAL A 168 -2.79 -6.70 -8.52
C VAL A 168 -3.62 -6.96 -7.27
N THR A 169 -3.57 -8.18 -6.75
CA THR A 169 -4.28 -8.52 -5.51
C THR A 169 -3.45 -8.16 -4.27
N TYR A 170 -4.12 -7.89 -3.16
CA TYR A 170 -3.48 -7.62 -1.87
C TYR A 170 -2.58 -8.79 -1.43
N GLY A 171 -3.01 -10.03 -1.67
CA GLY A 171 -2.22 -11.22 -1.39
C GLY A 171 -0.95 -11.31 -2.22
N GLN A 172 -1.02 -10.96 -3.52
CA GLN A 172 0.16 -10.88 -4.38
C GLN A 172 1.14 -9.81 -3.89
N LEU A 173 0.64 -8.59 -3.61
CA LEU A 173 1.45 -7.49 -3.09
C LEU A 173 2.17 -7.87 -1.79
N THR A 174 1.41 -8.28 -0.78
CA THR A 174 1.94 -8.57 0.56
C THR A 174 2.93 -9.73 0.52
N THR A 175 2.68 -10.77 -0.28
CA THR A 175 3.63 -11.85 -0.53
C THR A 175 4.93 -11.33 -1.14
N PHE A 176 4.85 -10.41 -2.10
CA PHE A 176 6.01 -9.85 -2.78
C PHE A 176 6.90 -9.03 -1.86
N ILE A 177 6.31 -8.17 -1.01
CA ILE A 177 7.04 -7.25 -0.15
C ILE A 177 7.41 -7.84 1.22
N LYS A 178 6.84 -8.99 1.60
CA LYS A 178 7.07 -9.61 2.92
C LYS A 178 8.55 -9.69 3.32
N PRO A 179 9.51 -10.05 2.45
CA PRO A 179 10.92 -10.16 2.83
C PRO A 179 11.59 -8.84 3.24
N VAL A 180 10.98 -7.70 2.91
CA VAL A 180 11.57 -6.37 3.13
C VAL A 180 10.92 -5.60 4.27
N LEU A 181 9.77 -6.05 4.78
CA LEU A 181 9.02 -5.34 5.83
C LEU A 181 9.82 -5.11 7.12
N SER A 182 10.79 -5.99 7.42
CA SER A 182 11.64 -5.84 8.62
C SER A 182 12.73 -4.78 8.47
N THR A 183 13.14 -4.45 7.23
CA THR A 183 14.22 -3.49 6.94
C THR A 183 13.68 -2.17 6.40
N HIS A 184 12.53 -2.20 5.73
CA HIS A 184 11.83 -1.06 5.14
C HIS A 184 10.37 -1.06 5.62
N PRO A 185 10.12 -0.71 6.90
CA PRO A 185 8.78 -0.79 7.48
C PRO A 185 7.80 0.24 6.90
N THR A 186 8.30 1.33 6.32
CA THR A 186 7.44 2.35 5.69
C THR A 186 7.22 2.00 4.23
N ILE A 187 6.02 1.54 3.90
CA ILE A 187 5.61 1.23 2.53
C ILE A 187 4.49 2.18 2.13
N HIS A 188 4.61 2.76 0.95
CA HIS A 188 3.56 3.53 0.29
C HIS A 188 3.17 2.79 -0.98
N VAL A 189 1.88 2.65 -1.26
CA VAL A 189 1.35 1.86 -2.38
C VAL A 189 0.50 2.74 -3.27
N PHE A 190 0.94 2.90 -4.51
CA PHE A 190 0.24 3.55 -5.60
C PHE A 190 -0.39 2.47 -6.48
N ALA A 191 -1.73 2.50 -6.62
CA ALA A 191 -2.48 1.57 -7.46
C ALA A 191 -2.81 2.23 -8.81
N ASP A 192 -2.19 1.75 -9.90
CA ASP A 192 -2.18 2.38 -11.22
C ASP A 192 -3.00 1.64 -12.30
#